data_AF-A0A8J3JSC3-F1
#
_entry.id   AF-A0A8J3JSC3-F1
#
_cell.length_a   1.000
_cell.length_b   1.000
_cell.length_c   1.000
_cell.angle_alpha   90.00
_cell.angle_beta   90.00
_cell.angle_gamma   90.00
#
_symmetry.space_group_name_H-M   'P 1'
#
loop_
_entity.id
_entity.type
_entity.pdbx_description
1 polymer ?
#
loop_
_entity_poly.entity_id
_entity_poly.type
_entity_poly.pdbx_seq_one_letter_code
_entity_poly.pdbx_strand_id
1 'polypeptide(L)' 'MRKKLARVAAVGALAAAMVGGTATVAQAASWRVYAVYSQSLSCVYGGAYYSQALGWDDYDCKPAPGGYALWYLN' A
#
# COMPACT_ATOMS: atom_id res chain seq x y z
N MET A 1 2.96 54.21 -14.93
CA MET A 1 2.97 53.30 -13.76
C MET A 1 4.27 52.51 -13.76
N ARG A 2 4.86 52.35 -12.58
CA ARG A 2 6.23 51.88 -12.35
C ARG A 2 6.33 50.35 -12.49
N LYS A 3 7.30 49.91 -13.30
CA LYS A 3 8.21 48.76 -13.13
C LYS A 3 7.65 47.49 -12.46
N LYS A 4 7.54 46.40 -13.21
CA LYS A 4 7.95 45.06 -12.74
C LYS A 4 8.79 44.38 -13.82
N LEU A 5 9.98 43.99 -13.39
CA LEU A 5 11.11 43.54 -14.17
C LEU A 5 10.88 42.18 -14.82
N ALA A 6 11.47 42.02 -16.00
CA ALA A 6 11.70 40.76 -16.67
C ALA A 6 12.52 39.80 -15.80
N ARG A 7 12.21 38.51 -15.88
CA ARG A 7 13.21 37.44 -15.79
C ARG A 7 13.15 36.63 -17.07
N VAL A 8 14.08 36.98 -17.95
CA VAL A 8 14.49 36.23 -19.13
C VAL A 8 15.23 34.97 -18.67
N ALA A 9 15.28 33.99 -19.56
CA ALA A 9 16.34 33.00 -19.72
C ALA A 9 16.08 31.62 -19.12
N ALA A 10 15.72 30.72 -20.04
CA ALA A 10 16.58 29.64 -20.48
C ALA A 10 17.00 28.58 -19.45
N VAL A 11 16.42 27.38 -19.57
CA VAL A 11 17.15 26.11 -19.72
C VAL A 11 16.18 25.23 -20.53
N GLY A 12 16.46 24.84 -21.77
CA GLY A 12 17.63 24.08 -22.15
C GLY A 12 17.22 22.61 -22.17
N ALA A 13 17.23 22.03 -23.37
CA ALA A 13 16.92 20.63 -23.63
C ALA A 13 17.76 19.66 -22.79
N LEU A 14 17.14 18.55 -22.39
CA LEU A 14 17.76 17.23 -22.20
C LEU A 14 16.61 16.22 -22.35
N ALA A 15 16.28 15.71 -23.53
CA ALA A 15 16.98 14.64 -24.25
C ALA A 15 17.25 13.39 -23.39
N ALA A 16 16.47 12.36 -23.68
CA ALA A 16 16.86 10.94 -23.81
C ALA A 16 17.65 10.27 -22.66
N ALA A 17 16.95 9.41 -21.94
CA ALA A 17 17.37 8.09 -21.41
C ALA A 17 16.34 7.76 -20.31
N MET A 18 15.56 6.69 -20.37
CA MET A 18 16.10 5.35 -20.23
C MET A 18 15.27 4.32 -21.01
N VAL A 19 15.95 3.65 -21.92
CA VAL A 19 15.67 2.24 -22.24
C VAL A 19 16.00 1.42 -20.99
N GLY A 20 15.16 0.44 -20.66
CA GLY A 20 15.53 -0.61 -19.72
C GLY A 20 15.05 -0.38 -18.30
N GLY A 21 13.81 -0.75 -18.07
CA GLY A 21 13.30 -1.01 -16.74
C GLY A 21 12.00 -1.75 -16.96
N THR A 22 12.06 -3.07 -16.96
CA THR A 22 10.86 -3.88 -16.74
C THR A 22 10.16 -3.23 -15.56
N ALA A 23 9.02 -2.57 -15.80
CA ALA A 23 8.11 -2.20 -14.75
C ALA A 23 7.67 -3.53 -14.17
N THR A 24 8.46 -4.05 -13.23
CA THR A 24 8.02 -5.07 -12.30
C THR A 24 6.78 -4.44 -11.71
N VAL A 25 5.63 -5.00 -12.08
CA VAL A 25 4.36 -4.71 -11.44
C VAL A 25 4.65 -4.87 -9.96
N ALA A 26 4.87 -3.74 -9.27
CA ALA A 26 4.83 -3.75 -7.84
C ALA A 26 3.44 -4.27 -7.55
N GLN A 27 3.33 -5.52 -7.07
CA GLN A 27 2.06 -6.05 -6.61
C GLN A 27 1.54 -5.01 -5.62
N ALA A 28 0.52 -4.25 -6.04
CA ALA A 28 -0.18 -3.37 -5.14
C ALA A 28 -0.72 -4.29 -4.06
N ALA A 29 -0.13 -4.21 -2.88
CA ALA A 29 -0.46 -5.09 -1.77
C ALA A 29 -1.97 -4.95 -1.52
N SER A 30 -2.71 -6.04 -1.77
CA SER A 30 -4.16 -6.04 -1.77
C SER A 30 -4.66 -6.65 -0.46
N TRP A 31 -5.41 -5.88 0.33
CA TRP A 31 -6.05 -6.39 1.53
C TRP A 31 -7.07 -7.48 1.18
N ARG A 32 -6.97 -8.64 1.82
CA ARG A 32 -7.83 -9.81 1.59
C ARG A 32 -8.42 -10.32 2.90
N VAL A 33 -9.65 -10.82 2.87
CA VAL A 33 -10.27 -11.47 4.04
C VAL A 33 -9.82 -12.91 4.11
N TYR A 34 -9.33 -13.34 5.27
CA TYR A 34 -8.94 -14.72 5.53
C TYR A 34 -10.06 -15.51 6.23
N ALA A 35 -10.58 -14.99 7.34
CA ALA A 35 -11.60 -15.65 8.15
C ALA A 35 -12.44 -14.63 8.94
N VAL A 36 -13.60 -15.06 9.44
CA VAL A 36 -14.43 -14.27 10.38
C VAL A 36 -14.50 -14.99 11.72
N TYR A 37 -14.13 -14.30 12.78
CA TYR A 37 -14.16 -14.79 14.15
C TYR A 37 -15.34 -14.19 14.91
N SER A 38 -15.96 -14.97 15.80
CA SER A 38 -17.07 -14.46 16.63
C SER A 38 -16.64 -13.39 17.65
N GLN A 39 -15.36 -13.35 18.01
CA GLN A 39 -14.80 -12.42 18.99
C GLN A 39 -13.57 -11.70 18.45
N SER A 40 -13.38 -10.43 18.87
CA SER A 40 -12.25 -9.60 18.45
C SER A 40 -10.91 -10.20 18.84
N LEU A 41 -10.80 -10.71 20.07
CA LEU A 41 -9.57 -11.33 20.57
C LEU A 41 -9.16 -12.55 19.72
N SER A 42 -10.11 -13.40 19.35
CA SER A 42 -9.82 -14.55 18.48
C SER A 42 -9.31 -14.13 17.10
N CYS A 43 -9.81 -13.00 16.57
CA CYS A 43 -9.29 -12.43 15.33
C CYS A 43 -7.84 -11.95 15.49
N VAL A 44 -7.53 -11.22 16.57
CA VAL A 44 -6.18 -10.71 16.83
C VAL A 44 -5.18 -11.86 17.03
N TYR A 45 -5.54 -12.87 17.82
CA TYR A 45 -4.69 -14.04 18.01
C TYR A 45 -4.49 -14.84 16.71
N GLY A 46 -5.55 -14.99 15.91
CA GLY A 46 -5.45 -15.60 14.59
C GLY A 46 -4.50 -14.83 13.68
N GLY A 47 -4.63 -13.51 13.59
CA GLY A 47 -3.75 -12.66 12.78
C GLY A 47 -2.28 -12.69 13.23
N ALA A 48 -2.03 -12.65 14.54
CA ALA A 48 -0.67 -12.76 15.08
C ALA A 48 -0.04 -14.13 14.80
N TYR A 49 -0.83 -15.20 14.84
CA TYR A 49 -0.37 -16.55 14.49
C TYR A 49 -0.08 -16.68 13.00
N TYR A 50 -1.02 -16.26 12.14
CA TYR A 50 -0.89 -16.43 10.70
C TYR A 50 0.12 -15.47 10.06
N SER A 51 0.30 -14.25 10.58
CA SER A 51 1.38 -13.37 10.12
C SER A 51 2.75 -14.02 10.32
N GLN A 52 2.97 -14.70 11.45
CA GLN A 52 4.20 -15.45 11.71
C GLN A 52 4.31 -16.74 10.88
N ALA A 53 3.21 -17.47 10.71
CA ALA A 53 3.21 -18.78 10.03
C ALA A 53 3.24 -18.68 8.50
N LEU A 54 2.60 -17.64 7.94
CA LEU A 54 2.39 -17.47 6.49
C LEU A 54 3.17 -16.27 5.92
N GLY A 55 3.84 -15.49 6.77
CA GLY A 55 4.66 -14.36 6.34
C GLY A 55 3.84 -13.21 5.77
N TRP A 56 2.68 -12.91 6.34
CA TRP A 56 1.89 -11.75 5.93
C TRP A 56 2.60 -10.46 6.29
N ASP A 57 2.58 -9.48 5.38
CA ASP A 57 3.18 -8.16 5.60
C ASP A 57 2.44 -7.39 6.68
N ASP A 58 1.11 -7.52 6.72
CA ASP A 58 0.26 -6.86 7.71
C ASP A 58 -1.05 -7.63 7.90
N TYR A 59 -1.73 -7.40 9.03
CA TYR A 59 -3.07 -7.91 9.28
C TYR A 59 -3.91 -6.93 10.11
N ASP A 60 -5.22 -6.97 9.90
CA ASP A 60 -6.16 -6.12 10.62
C ASP A 60 -7.46 -6.87 10.95
N CYS A 61 -8.11 -6.49 12.05
CA CYS A 61 -9.34 -7.09 12.54
C CYS A 61 -10.47 -6.07 12.53
N LYS A 62 -11.40 -6.21 11.60
CA LYS A 62 -12.50 -5.27 11.39
C LYS A 62 -13.85 -5.90 11.72
N PRO A 63 -14.80 -5.17 12.32
CA PRO A 63 -16.18 -5.65 12.47
C PRO A 63 -16.76 -6.05 11.11
N ALA A 64 -17.44 -7.20 11.06
CA ALA A 64 -18.07 -7.74 9.87
C ALA A 64 -19.36 -8.50 10.25
N PRO A 65 -20.26 -8.80 9.30
CA PRO A 65 -21.42 -9.65 9.58
C PRO A 65 -20.96 -10.99 10.17
N GLY A 66 -21.44 -11.33 11.36
CA GLY A 66 -21.06 -12.55 12.09
C GLY A 66 -19.88 -12.42 13.05
N GLY A 67 -19.25 -11.24 13.17
CA GLY A 67 -18.21 -10.98 14.18
C GLY A 67 -17.11 -10.02 13.71
N TYR A 68 -15.87 -10.50 13.68
CA TYR A 68 -14.67 -9.75 13.30
C TYR A 68 -13.95 -10.47 12.17
N ALA A 69 -13.88 -9.83 11.00
CA ALA A 69 -13.13 -10.32 9.85
C ALA A 69 -11.63 -10.02 10.03
N LEU A 70 -10.82 -11.06 9.86
CA LEU A 70 -9.38 -10.97 9.74
C LEU A 70 -9.02 -10.65 8.30
N TRP A 71 -8.50 -9.44 8.09
CA TRP A 71 -7.94 -8.96 6.85
C TRP A 71 -6.42 -9.11 6.88
N TYR A 72 -5.79 -9.44 5.77
CA TYR A 72 -4.34 -9.53 5.65
C TYR A 72 -3.84 -8.84 4.39
N LEU A 73 -2.59 -8.41 4.45
CA LEU A 73 -1.79 -7.85 3.38
C LEU A 73 -0.60 -8.79 3.13
N ASN A 74 -0.21 -8.91 1.86
CA ASN A 74 0.66 -9.98 1.38
C ASN A 74 1.50 -9.51 0.20
#